data_AF-A0A1Q9BXR3-F1
#
_entry.id   AF-A0A1Q9BXR3-F1
#
_cell.length_a   1.000
_cell.length_b   1.000
_cell.length_c   1.000
_cell.angle_alpha   90.00
_cell.angle_beta   90.00
_cell.angle_gamma   90.00
#
_symmetry.space_group_name_H-M   'P 1'
#
loop_
_entity.id
_entity.type
_entity.pdbx_description
1 polymer ?
#
loop_
_entity_poly.entity_id
_entity_poly.type
_entity_poly.pdbx_seq_one_letter_code
_entity_poly.pdbx_strand_id
1 'polypeptide(L)'
;MTSLTESRHAFEARAREVGLADDDIAALTGTGITSLARLAFATVQPGAQPTNEQVRELFGTRVVNAGVIAATKRLIFESHTLVVADLKQKVEKGDDPTSQKLNPAEREARILRQKARLTGLTHHGVEEVAFESYNIVYGMLQQDTLIYQHPNKFTTRQHELQVKKAVKEVSLDGSGTIVFFAYTLLHQERKLDQLSRLNQRTDLLAVGVCLPRY
;
A
#
# COMPACT_ATOMS: atom_id res chain seq x y z
N MET A 1 2.84 -7.30 -12.01
CA MET A 1 3.94 -7.19 -11.03
C MET A 1 4.22 -5.73 -10.69
N THR A 2 3.96 -5.28 -9.47
CA THR A 2 4.51 -4.00 -8.98
C THR A 2 5.17 -4.24 -7.62
N SER A 3 6.34 -4.87 -7.66
CA SER A 3 7.23 -4.95 -6.49
C SER A 3 7.61 -3.53 -6.05
N LEU A 4 7.97 -3.36 -4.77
CA LEU A 4 8.46 -2.09 -4.23
C LEU A 4 9.56 -1.48 -5.12
N THR A 5 10.43 -2.32 -5.67
CA THR A 5 11.57 -1.93 -6.51
C THR A 5 11.15 -1.40 -7.89
N GLU A 6 9.99 -1.80 -8.39
CA GLU A 6 9.48 -1.45 -9.73
C GLU A 6 8.53 -0.25 -9.72
N SER A 7 8.01 0.15 -8.55
CA SER A 7 7.08 1.27 -8.46
C SER A 7 7.81 2.62 -8.55
N ARG A 8 7.33 3.46 -9.47
CA ARG A 8 7.80 4.85 -9.60
C ARG A 8 7.52 5.68 -8.36
N HIS A 9 6.33 5.55 -7.77
CA HIS A 9 5.98 6.30 -6.57
C HIS A 9 6.84 5.88 -5.36
N ALA A 10 7.18 4.59 -5.26
CA ALA A 10 8.11 4.12 -4.23
C ALA A 10 9.52 4.69 -4.41
N PHE A 11 10.01 4.77 -5.66
CA PHE A 11 11.27 5.44 -5.98
C PHE A 11 11.25 6.92 -5.55
N GLU A 12 10.22 7.67 -5.96
CA GLU A 12 10.11 9.10 -5.63
C GLU A 12 9.98 9.33 -4.11
N ALA A 13 9.22 8.49 -3.40
CA ALA A 13 9.09 8.57 -1.95
C ALA A 13 10.45 8.34 -1.25
N ARG A 14 11.19 7.29 -1.63
CA ARG A 14 12.52 7.02 -1.04
C ARG A 14 13.55 8.07 -1.40
N ALA A 15 13.50 8.61 -2.62
CA ALA A 15 14.39 9.69 -3.02
C ALA A 15 14.20 10.94 -2.14
N ARG A 16 12.94 11.31 -1.82
CA ARG A 16 12.65 12.42 -0.88
C ARG A 16 13.13 12.11 0.53
N GLU A 17 12.93 10.90 1.03
CA GLU A 17 13.38 10.48 2.36
C GLU A 17 14.92 10.52 2.52
N VAL A 18 15.64 10.26 1.43
CA VAL A 18 17.12 10.33 1.40
C VAL A 18 17.63 11.78 1.23
N GLY A 19 16.73 12.75 1.00
CA GLY A 19 17.04 14.18 0.97
C GLY A 19 17.23 14.78 -0.42
N LEU A 20 16.76 14.12 -1.48
CA LEU A 20 16.74 14.69 -2.83
C LEU A 20 15.55 15.66 -2.97
N ALA A 21 15.80 16.82 -3.59
CA ALA A 21 14.74 17.77 -3.92
C ALA A 21 13.90 17.28 -5.11
N ASP A 22 12.67 17.76 -5.25
CA ASP A 22 11.79 17.35 -6.36
C ASP A 22 12.40 17.63 -7.75
N ASP A 23 13.19 18.69 -7.88
CA ASP A 23 13.93 18.99 -9.13
C ASP A 23 15.01 17.95 -9.45
N ASP A 24 15.69 17.40 -8.42
CA ASP A 24 16.70 16.36 -8.60
C ASP A 24 16.04 15.03 -8.97
N ILE A 25 14.88 14.74 -8.37
CA ILE A 25 14.04 13.58 -8.72
C ILE A 25 13.51 13.72 -10.16
N ALA A 26 13.09 14.92 -10.56
CA ALA A 26 12.65 15.22 -11.93
C ALA A 26 13.80 15.02 -12.93
N ALA A 27 15.03 15.43 -12.59
CA ALA A 27 16.20 15.19 -13.42
C ALA A 27 16.49 13.68 -13.60
N LEU A 28 16.49 12.91 -12.51
CA LEU A 28 16.68 11.45 -12.57
C LEU A 28 15.58 10.74 -13.38
N THR A 29 14.32 11.13 -13.17
CA THR A 29 13.21 10.54 -13.94
C THR A 29 13.24 10.96 -15.41
N GLY A 30 13.74 12.17 -15.71
CA GLY A 30 13.96 12.67 -17.07
C GLY A 30 15.03 11.89 -17.85
N THR A 31 16.03 11.32 -17.17
CA THR A 31 17.03 10.42 -17.77
C THR A 31 16.54 8.97 -17.88
N GLY A 32 15.27 8.70 -17.53
CA GLY A 32 14.65 7.38 -17.61
C GLY A 32 14.76 6.53 -16.34
N ILE A 33 15.38 7.06 -15.27
CA ILE A 33 15.49 6.38 -13.98
C ILE A 33 14.17 6.56 -13.22
N THR A 34 13.24 5.64 -13.46
CA THR A 34 11.87 5.72 -12.94
C THR A 34 11.58 4.74 -11.81
N SER A 35 12.53 3.89 -11.42
CA SER A 35 12.33 2.87 -10.37
C SER A 35 13.64 2.58 -9.65
N LEU A 36 13.55 2.04 -8.43
CA LEU A 36 14.73 1.62 -7.66
C LEU A 36 15.48 0.49 -8.38
N ALA A 37 14.77 -0.42 -9.05
CA ALA A 37 15.38 -1.45 -9.86
C ALA A 37 16.24 -0.88 -11.00
N ARG A 38 15.74 0.16 -11.70
CA ARG A 38 16.53 0.84 -12.74
C ARG A 38 17.73 1.55 -12.16
N LEU A 39 17.55 2.29 -11.06
CA LEU A 39 18.66 2.99 -10.40
C LEU A 39 19.75 2.03 -9.92
N ALA A 40 19.37 0.87 -9.40
CA ALA A 40 20.29 -0.17 -8.92
C ALA A 40 21.31 -0.62 -9.98
N PHE A 41 20.97 -0.55 -11.27
CA PHE A 41 21.86 -0.95 -12.35
C PHE A 41 22.31 0.21 -13.25
N ALA A 42 21.93 1.45 -12.92
CA ALA A 42 22.19 2.61 -13.77
C ALA A 42 23.67 3.03 -13.81
N THR A 43 24.44 2.75 -12.75
CA THR A 43 25.86 3.13 -12.66
C THR A 43 26.79 1.93 -12.57
N VAL A 44 26.59 1.10 -11.56
CA VAL A 44 27.43 -0.06 -11.24
C VAL A 44 26.56 -1.22 -10.77
N GLN A 45 27.10 -2.43 -10.86
CA GLN A 45 26.42 -3.63 -10.35
C GLN A 45 26.34 -3.62 -8.81
N PRO A 46 25.35 -4.32 -8.23
CA PRO A 46 25.26 -4.51 -6.79
C PRO A 46 26.56 -5.03 -6.17
N GLY A 47 27.04 -4.33 -5.13
CA GLY A 47 28.29 -4.67 -4.43
C GLY A 47 29.50 -3.81 -4.84
N ALA A 48 29.42 -3.07 -5.94
CA ALA A 48 30.40 -2.04 -6.30
C ALA A 48 29.94 -0.65 -5.84
N GLN A 49 30.88 0.22 -5.48
CA GLN A 49 30.59 1.62 -5.16
C GLN A 49 30.76 2.51 -6.39
N PRO A 50 29.77 3.36 -6.74
CA PRO A 50 29.90 4.25 -7.89
C PRO A 50 30.83 5.43 -7.60
N THR A 51 31.55 5.89 -8.62
CA THR A 51 32.37 7.10 -8.55
C THR A 51 31.49 8.36 -8.51
N ASN A 52 32.05 9.52 -8.15
CA ASN A 52 31.27 10.76 -8.14
C ASN A 52 30.86 11.17 -9.56
N GLU A 53 31.69 10.87 -10.55
CA GLU A 53 31.49 11.16 -11.97
C GLU A 53 30.31 10.35 -12.51
N GLN A 54 30.26 9.04 -12.25
CA GLN A 54 29.15 8.17 -12.65
C GLN A 54 27.81 8.64 -12.06
N VAL A 55 27.82 9.12 -10.82
CA VAL A 55 26.61 9.65 -10.18
C VAL A 55 26.17 10.97 -10.82
N ARG A 56 27.12 11.84 -11.20
CA ARG A 56 26.81 13.11 -11.89
C ARG A 56 26.18 12.86 -13.26
N GLU A 57 26.65 11.87 -13.99
CA GLU A 57 26.12 11.50 -15.31
C GLU A 57 24.62 11.14 -15.27
N LEU A 58 24.12 10.61 -14.14
CA LEU A 58 22.69 10.30 -13.96
C LEU A 58 21.78 11.54 -14.05
N PHE A 59 22.33 12.72 -13.77
CA PHE A 59 21.63 13.99 -13.79
C PHE A 59 21.75 14.72 -15.14
N GLY A 60 22.39 14.10 -16.14
CA GLY A 60 22.58 14.69 -17.45
C GLY A 60 23.39 15.99 -17.40
N THR A 61 22.78 17.09 -17.82
CA THR A 61 23.43 18.42 -17.86
C THR A 61 23.26 19.22 -16.56
N ARG A 62 22.51 18.72 -15.57
CA ARG A 62 22.26 19.44 -14.31
C ARG A 62 23.50 19.40 -13.42
N VAL A 63 23.89 20.57 -12.91
CA VAL A 63 24.96 20.69 -11.93
C VAL A 63 24.45 20.26 -10.56
N VAL A 64 25.10 19.26 -9.97
CA VAL A 64 24.75 18.73 -8.64
C VAL A 64 25.88 18.98 -7.63
N ASN A 65 25.50 19.35 -6.40
CA ASN A 65 26.43 19.57 -5.31
C ASN A 65 26.86 18.25 -4.63
N ALA A 66 27.85 18.34 -3.74
CA ALA A 66 28.35 17.16 -3.02
C ALA A 66 27.28 16.46 -2.15
N GLY A 67 26.33 17.21 -1.59
CA GLY A 67 25.22 16.67 -0.80
C GLY A 67 24.27 15.82 -1.63
N VAL A 68 23.89 16.30 -2.82
CA VAL A 68 23.05 15.55 -3.78
C VAL A 68 23.76 14.29 -4.24
N ILE A 69 25.07 14.35 -4.50
CA ILE A 69 25.86 13.17 -4.86
C ILE A 69 25.86 12.15 -3.70
N ALA A 70 26.08 12.58 -2.47
CA ALA A 70 26.08 11.70 -1.30
C ALA A 70 24.70 11.05 -1.07
N ALA A 71 23.62 11.83 -1.16
CA ALA A 71 22.25 11.34 -1.09
C ALA A 71 21.96 10.31 -2.19
N THR A 72 22.37 10.59 -3.43
CA THR A 72 22.17 9.67 -4.56
C THR A 72 22.96 8.37 -4.38
N LYS A 73 24.19 8.42 -3.88
CA LYS A 73 24.97 7.21 -3.55
C LYS A 73 24.28 6.35 -2.50
N ARG A 74 23.72 6.98 -1.46
CA ARG A 74 22.90 6.27 -0.47
C ARG A 74 21.68 5.64 -1.12
N LEU A 75 20.98 6.36 -2.00
CA LEU A 75 19.82 5.83 -2.70
C LEU A 75 20.18 4.64 -3.63
N ILE A 76 21.34 4.69 -4.30
CA ILE A 76 21.86 3.57 -5.12
C ILE A 76 22.12 2.34 -4.24
N PHE A 77 22.78 2.54 -3.08
CA PHE A 77 23.04 1.44 -2.14
C PHE A 77 21.74 0.81 -1.59
N GLU A 78 20.76 1.64 -1.21
CA GLU A 78 19.45 1.17 -0.77
C GLU A 78 18.76 0.38 -1.90
N SER A 79 18.86 0.88 -3.15
CA SER A 79 18.30 0.21 -4.33
C SER A 79 18.95 -1.15 -4.60
N HIS A 80 20.28 -1.26 -4.52
CA HIS A 80 21.01 -2.54 -4.61
C HIS A 80 20.49 -3.54 -3.59
N THR A 81 20.39 -3.11 -2.32
CA THR A 81 19.96 -3.97 -1.22
C THR A 81 18.54 -4.48 -1.42
N LEU A 82 17.62 -3.61 -1.84
CA LEU A 82 16.23 -3.96 -2.10
C LEU A 82 16.07 -4.92 -3.29
N VAL A 83 16.81 -4.71 -4.37
CA VAL A 83 16.76 -5.61 -5.54
C VAL A 83 17.30 -6.99 -5.21
N VAL A 84 18.40 -7.08 -4.45
CA VAL A 84 18.94 -8.36 -4.01
C VAL A 84 17.96 -9.09 -3.09
N ALA A 85 17.29 -8.36 -2.18
CA ALA A 85 16.26 -8.94 -1.32
C ALA A 85 15.05 -9.43 -2.11
N ASP A 86 14.57 -8.65 -3.10
CA ASP A 86 13.45 -9.05 -3.98
C ASP A 86 13.80 -10.30 -4.80
N LEU A 87 15.03 -10.38 -5.33
CA LEU A 87 15.50 -11.56 -6.07
C LEU A 87 15.60 -12.79 -5.17
N LYS A 88 16.14 -12.65 -3.95
CA LYS A 88 16.18 -13.76 -2.98
C LYS A 88 14.78 -14.27 -2.65
N GLN A 89 13.83 -13.36 -2.41
CA GLN A 89 12.44 -13.74 -2.15
C GLN A 89 11.81 -14.50 -3.31
N LYS A 90 12.08 -14.09 -4.56
CA LYS A 90 11.61 -14.79 -5.76
C LYS A 90 12.21 -16.19 -5.90
N VAL A 91 13.47 -16.38 -5.51
CA VAL A 91 14.14 -17.69 -5.55
C VAL A 91 13.63 -18.61 -4.43
N GLU A 92 13.48 -18.09 -3.21
CA GLU A 92 13.14 -18.88 -2.01
C GLU A 92 11.67 -19.28 -1.95
N LYS A 93 10.74 -18.39 -2.32
CA LYS A 93 9.30 -18.62 -2.11
C LYS A 93 8.63 -19.40 -3.23
N GLY A 94 9.29 -19.61 -4.36
CA GLY A 94 8.62 -20.04 -5.58
C GLY A 94 7.54 -19.04 -5.99
N ASP A 95 6.82 -19.34 -7.07
CA ASP A 95 5.82 -18.43 -7.66
C ASP A 95 4.50 -18.42 -6.87
N ASP A 96 4.53 -18.43 -5.53
CA ASP A 96 3.33 -18.33 -4.69
C ASP A 96 2.82 -16.87 -4.72
N PRO A 97 1.76 -16.58 -5.50
CA PRO A 97 1.35 -15.21 -5.79
C PRO A 97 0.50 -14.60 -4.67
N THR A 98 0.33 -15.31 -3.55
CA THR A 98 -0.82 -15.11 -2.66
C THR A 98 -0.76 -13.91 -1.71
N SER A 99 0.28 -13.06 -1.67
CA SER A 99 0.19 -11.83 -0.85
C SER A 99 1.17 -10.70 -1.13
N GLN A 100 1.56 -10.40 -2.37
CA GLN A 100 2.23 -9.12 -2.61
C GLN A 100 1.25 -7.96 -2.34
N LYS A 101 1.39 -7.34 -1.18
CA LYS A 101 0.62 -6.14 -0.80
C LYS A 101 1.10 -4.95 -1.61
N LEU A 102 0.17 -4.06 -1.95
CA LEU A 102 0.53 -2.78 -2.54
C LEU A 102 1.48 -2.03 -1.59
N ASN A 103 2.57 -1.51 -2.16
CA ASN A 103 3.43 -0.62 -1.42
C ASN A 103 2.64 0.66 -1.03
N PRO A 104 2.97 1.32 0.09
CA PRO A 104 2.20 2.47 0.58
C PRO A 104 2.14 3.64 -0.42
N ALA A 105 3.27 4.01 -1.00
CA ALA A 105 3.36 5.15 -1.93
C ALA A 105 2.51 4.94 -3.20
N GLU A 106 2.55 3.75 -3.77
CA GLU A 106 1.74 3.33 -4.92
C GLU A 106 0.25 3.28 -4.55
N ARG A 107 -0.09 2.81 -3.35
CA ARG A 107 -1.48 2.82 -2.87
C ARG A 107 -2.01 4.24 -2.82
N GLU A 108 -1.27 5.17 -2.21
CA GLU A 108 -1.66 6.57 -2.10
C GLU A 108 -1.84 7.22 -3.48
N ALA A 109 -0.89 6.98 -4.40
CA ALA A 109 -1.00 7.47 -5.77
C ALA A 109 -2.24 6.93 -6.50
N ARG A 110 -2.57 5.64 -6.30
CA ARG A 110 -3.78 5.03 -6.87
C ARG A 110 -5.05 5.63 -6.29
N ILE A 111 -5.08 5.86 -4.97
CA ILE A 111 -6.20 6.53 -4.29
C ILE A 111 -6.37 7.94 -4.86
N LEU A 112 -5.31 8.73 -4.97
CA LEU A 112 -5.37 10.08 -5.51
C LEU A 112 -5.92 10.09 -6.95
N ARG A 113 -5.42 9.17 -7.79
CA ARG A 113 -5.89 9.01 -9.17
C ARG A 113 -7.37 8.60 -9.23
N GLN A 114 -7.81 7.71 -8.33
CA GLN A 114 -9.20 7.30 -8.24
C GLN A 114 -10.09 8.46 -7.82
N LYS A 115 -9.68 9.25 -6.82
CA LYS A 115 -10.42 10.44 -6.37
C LYS A 115 -10.58 11.48 -7.49
N ALA A 116 -9.53 11.70 -8.28
CA ALA A 116 -9.59 12.61 -9.42
C ALA A 116 -10.53 12.11 -10.53
N ARG A 117 -10.62 10.78 -10.73
CA ARG A 117 -11.46 10.18 -11.77
C ARG A 117 -12.93 10.02 -11.36
N LEU A 118 -13.20 9.64 -10.11
CA LEU A 118 -14.53 9.37 -9.59
C LEU A 118 -15.06 10.60 -8.85
N THR A 119 -15.47 11.61 -9.61
CA THR A 119 -16.09 12.82 -9.08
C THR A 119 -17.53 12.54 -8.65
N GLY A 120 -18.01 13.21 -7.59
CA GLY A 120 -19.38 13.05 -7.08
C GLY A 120 -19.56 12.07 -5.92
N LEU A 121 -18.49 11.39 -5.48
CA LEU A 121 -18.48 10.57 -4.26
C LEU A 121 -17.58 11.21 -3.20
N THR A 122 -17.94 11.05 -1.92
CA THR A 122 -17.17 11.62 -0.81
C THR A 122 -16.10 10.63 -0.37
N HIS A 123 -14.88 10.67 -0.96
CA HIS A 123 -13.83 9.70 -0.64
C HIS A 123 -13.10 9.95 0.71
N HIS A 124 -13.83 10.34 1.76
CA HIS A 124 -13.30 10.76 3.05
C HIS A 124 -14.20 10.32 4.22
N GLY A 125 -13.62 10.19 5.41
CA GLY A 125 -14.39 9.91 6.62
C GLY A 125 -15.00 8.51 6.61
N VAL A 126 -16.33 8.44 6.68
CA VAL A 126 -17.09 7.17 6.72
C VAL A 126 -17.11 6.45 5.37
N GLU A 127 -17.01 7.20 4.27
CA GLU A 127 -17.02 6.69 2.89
C GLU A 127 -15.61 6.35 2.39
N GLU A 128 -14.57 6.52 3.22
CA GLU A 128 -13.22 6.08 2.87
C GLU A 128 -13.11 4.55 2.92
N VAL A 129 -12.55 3.97 1.86
CA VAL A 129 -12.41 2.51 1.70
C VAL A 129 -11.16 2.01 2.44
N ALA A 130 -11.25 0.81 3.02
CA ALA A 130 -10.11 0.17 3.67
C ALA A 130 -8.95 -0.10 2.71
N PHE A 131 -7.71 -0.03 3.20
CA PHE A 131 -6.51 -0.34 2.44
C PHE A 131 -6.45 -1.81 2.02
N GLU A 132 -7.06 -2.69 2.80
CA GLU A 132 -7.14 -4.12 2.48
C GLU A 132 -7.98 -4.38 1.22
N SER A 133 -9.01 -3.58 0.98
CA SER A 133 -9.81 -3.66 -0.25
C SER A 133 -8.98 -3.44 -1.51
N TYR A 134 -8.03 -2.50 -1.46
CA TYR A 134 -7.08 -2.28 -2.55
C TYR A 134 -6.13 -3.47 -2.74
N ASN A 135 -5.72 -4.13 -1.65
CA ASN A 135 -4.86 -5.31 -1.72
C ASN A 135 -5.59 -6.51 -2.35
N ILE A 136 -6.88 -6.71 -2.02
CA ILE A 136 -7.71 -7.78 -2.61
C ILE A 136 -7.78 -7.62 -4.13
N VAL A 137 -8.15 -6.43 -4.60
CA VAL A 137 -8.24 -6.14 -6.04
C VAL A 137 -6.88 -6.20 -6.72
N TYR A 138 -5.83 -5.76 -6.04
CA TYR A 138 -4.47 -5.85 -6.55
C TYR A 138 -3.99 -7.30 -6.69
N GLY A 139 -4.35 -8.18 -5.74
CA GLY A 139 -4.05 -9.61 -5.81
C GLY A 139 -4.72 -10.27 -7.01
N MET A 140 -6.01 -9.98 -7.24
CA MET A 140 -6.73 -10.42 -8.45
C MET A 140 -6.03 -9.96 -9.73
N LEU A 141 -5.57 -8.71 -9.77
CA LEU A 141 -4.81 -8.18 -10.90
C LEU A 141 -3.44 -8.87 -11.07
N GLN A 142 -2.77 -9.28 -10.00
CA GLN A 142 -1.49 -10.01 -10.10
C GLN A 142 -1.69 -11.43 -10.64
N GLN A 143 -2.77 -12.09 -10.23
CA GLN A 143 -3.10 -13.45 -10.65
C GLN A 143 -3.81 -13.49 -12.01
N ASP A 144 -4.02 -12.34 -12.64
CA ASP A 144 -4.80 -12.18 -13.87
C ASP A 144 -6.16 -12.91 -13.81
N THR A 145 -6.77 -12.91 -12.62
CA THR A 145 -7.99 -13.66 -12.36
C THR A 145 -9.03 -12.73 -11.73
N LEU A 146 -10.21 -12.67 -12.33
CA LEU A 146 -11.33 -11.91 -11.79
C LEU A 146 -12.23 -12.85 -10.98
N ILE A 147 -12.17 -12.74 -9.66
CA ILE A 147 -12.99 -13.55 -8.75
C ILE A 147 -14.07 -12.65 -8.13
N TYR A 148 -15.31 -13.13 -8.09
CA TYR A 148 -16.36 -12.42 -7.37
C TYR A 148 -16.01 -12.34 -5.89
N GLN A 149 -15.99 -11.12 -5.36
CA GLN A 149 -15.75 -10.89 -3.95
C GLN A 149 -17.00 -10.33 -3.27
N HIS A 150 -17.46 -11.04 -2.24
CA HIS A 150 -18.63 -10.64 -1.46
C HIS A 150 -18.46 -9.22 -0.85
N PRO A 151 -19.50 -8.35 -0.86
CA PRO A 151 -19.44 -6.98 -0.34
C PRO A 151 -18.86 -6.86 1.07
N ASN A 152 -19.15 -7.81 1.97
CA ASN A 152 -18.62 -7.86 3.34
C ASN A 152 -17.08 -7.84 3.44
N LYS A 153 -16.35 -8.13 2.36
CA LYS A 153 -14.87 -8.04 2.33
C LYS A 153 -14.37 -6.62 2.09
N PHE A 154 -15.23 -5.74 1.61
CA PHE A 154 -14.95 -4.33 1.38
C PHE A 154 -15.48 -3.54 2.58
N THR A 155 -14.58 -3.24 3.50
CA THR A 155 -14.90 -2.50 4.73
C THR A 155 -14.45 -1.04 4.60
N THR A 156 -14.96 -0.19 5.49
CA THR A 156 -14.53 1.21 5.57
C THR A 156 -13.18 1.31 6.26
N ARG A 157 -12.45 2.40 5.97
CA ARG A 157 -11.17 2.70 6.60
C ARG A 157 -11.28 2.79 8.11
N GLN A 158 -12.36 3.37 8.62
CA GLN A 158 -12.63 3.44 10.06
C GLN A 158 -12.74 2.05 10.70
N HIS A 159 -13.46 1.13 10.05
CA HIS A 159 -13.57 -0.24 10.53
C HIS A 159 -12.23 -0.97 10.53
N GLU A 160 -11.44 -0.83 9.45
CA GLU A 160 -10.10 -1.39 9.36
C GLU A 160 -9.18 -0.91 10.50
N LEU A 161 -9.24 0.39 10.84
CA LEU A 161 -8.45 0.96 11.92
C LEU A 161 -8.90 0.50 13.31
N GLN A 162 -10.21 0.29 13.51
CA GLN A 162 -10.76 -0.22 14.77
C GLN A 162 -10.37 -1.68 15.03
N VAL A 163 -10.48 -2.54 14.00
CA VAL A 163 -10.11 -3.96 14.11
C VAL A 163 -8.62 -4.13 14.43
N LYS A 164 -7.75 -3.27 13.87
CA LYS A 164 -6.31 -3.28 14.16
C LYS A 164 -5.94 -2.76 15.56
N LYS A 165 -6.83 -2.02 16.24
CA LYS A 165 -6.57 -1.38 17.54
C LYS A 165 -6.91 -2.24 18.76
N ALA A 166 -7.37 -3.48 18.58
CA ALA A 166 -7.52 -4.43 19.69
C ALA A 166 -6.13 -4.89 20.18
N VAL A 167 -5.51 -4.06 21.01
CA VAL A 167 -4.28 -4.37 21.74
C VAL A 167 -4.58 -5.47 22.75
N LYS A 168 -3.79 -6.55 22.74
CA LYS A 168 -3.79 -7.55 23.82
C LYS A 168 -3.13 -6.92 25.04
N GLU A 169 -3.91 -6.62 26.06
CA GLU A 169 -3.39 -6.27 27.38
C GLU A 169 -2.81 -7.54 28.02
N VAL A 170 -1.54 -7.50 28.43
CA VAL A 170 -0.88 -8.61 29.13
C VAL A 170 -0.81 -8.23 30.60
N SER A 171 -1.68 -8.83 31.42
CA SER A 171 -1.54 -8.78 32.88
C SER A 171 -0.74 -9.99 33.35
N LEU A 172 0.33 -9.73 34.10
CA LEU A 172 1.18 -10.74 34.73
C LEU A 172 0.73 -10.92 36.18
N ASP A 173 -0.03 -11.97 36.45
CA ASP A 173 -0.32 -12.35 37.84
C ASP A 173 0.78 -13.28 38.36
N GLY A 174 1.25 -13.02 39.58
CA GLY A 174 2.51 -13.48 40.18
C GLY A 174 2.69 -14.99 40.44
N SER A 175 2.08 -15.87 39.65
CA SER A 175 2.21 -17.34 39.78
C SER A 175 2.58 -18.05 38.48
N GLY A 176 3.32 -17.38 37.58
CA GLY A 176 4.07 -18.04 36.49
C GLY A 176 3.25 -18.76 35.41
N THR A 177 1.92 -18.63 35.38
CA THR A 177 1.06 -19.26 34.37
C THR A 177 0.50 -18.19 33.42
N ILE A 178 0.80 -18.33 32.12
CA ILE A 178 0.24 -17.47 31.07
C ILE A 178 -1.18 -17.95 30.78
N VAL A 179 -2.19 -17.15 31.15
CA VAL A 179 -3.59 -17.41 30.79
C VAL A 179 -3.94 -16.58 29.56
N PHE A 180 -4.22 -17.25 28.44
CA PHE A 180 -4.81 -16.60 27.28
C PHE A 180 -6.30 -16.33 27.57
N PHE A 181 -6.64 -15.10 27.94
CA PHE A 181 -8.03 -14.66 27.94
C PHE A 181 -8.46 -14.33 26.50
N ALA A 182 -9.18 -15.27 25.88
CA ALA A 182 -9.99 -14.99 24.70
C ALA A 182 -11.39 -14.57 25.16
N TYR A 183 -11.71 -13.28 25.08
CA TYR A 183 -13.10 -12.80 25.10
C TYR A 183 -13.38 -12.01 23.81
N THR A 184 -14.02 -12.67 22.84
CA THR A 184 -15.46 -12.66 22.51
C THR A 184 -15.89 -11.54 21.55
N LEU A 185 -15.94 -11.88 20.27
CA LEU A 185 -16.76 -11.26 19.23
C LEU A 185 -18.25 -11.58 19.43
N LEU A 186 -18.85 -11.22 20.58
CA LEU A 186 -20.28 -11.49 20.86
C LEU A 186 -21.08 -10.26 21.33
N HIS A 187 -20.64 -9.06 20.94
CA HIS A 187 -21.38 -7.82 21.23
C HIS A 187 -21.77 -6.96 20.03
N GLN A 188 -21.29 -7.27 18.81
CA GLN A 188 -21.74 -6.58 17.59
C GLN A 188 -22.90 -7.31 16.88
N GLU A 189 -22.93 -8.65 16.93
CA GLU A 189 -24.04 -9.40 16.32
C GLU A 189 -25.38 -9.19 17.04
N ARG A 190 -25.38 -8.91 18.35
CA ARG A 190 -26.63 -8.61 19.08
C ARG A 190 -27.26 -7.27 18.73
N LYS A 191 -26.49 -6.28 18.25
CA LYS A 191 -27.07 -5.02 17.75
C LYS A 191 -27.67 -5.18 16.36
N LEU A 192 -27.07 -6.01 15.49
CA LEU A 192 -27.67 -6.36 14.20
C LEU A 192 -28.90 -7.25 14.35
N ASP A 193 -28.94 -8.15 15.35
CA ASP A 193 -30.13 -8.96 15.65
C ASP A 193 -31.24 -8.18 16.37
N GLN A 194 -30.90 -7.14 17.14
CA GLN A 194 -31.91 -6.22 17.69
C GLN A 194 -32.42 -5.25 16.62
N LEU A 195 -31.60 -4.83 15.66
CA LEU A 195 -32.03 -4.01 14.52
C LEU A 195 -32.81 -4.80 13.48
N SER A 196 -32.53 -6.09 13.27
CA SER A 196 -33.34 -6.97 12.41
C SER A 196 -34.73 -7.24 13.00
N ARG A 197 -34.82 -7.35 14.35
CA ARG A 197 -36.10 -7.46 15.07
C ARG A 197 -36.85 -6.13 15.21
N LEU A 198 -36.16 -4.98 15.18
CA LEU A 198 -36.82 -3.67 15.12
C LEU A 198 -37.35 -3.37 13.71
N ASN A 199 -36.69 -3.86 12.67
CA ASN A 199 -37.09 -3.63 11.28
C ASN A 199 -38.26 -4.53 10.82
N GLN A 200 -38.48 -5.69 11.48
CA GLN A 200 -39.67 -6.52 11.27
C GLN A 200 -40.98 -5.90 11.77
N ARG A 201 -40.95 -4.76 12.48
CA ARG A 201 -42.15 -4.02 12.89
C ARG A 201 -42.43 -2.77 12.05
N THR A 202 -41.57 -2.42 11.09
CA THR A 202 -41.77 -1.31 10.16
C THR A 202 -42.07 -1.75 8.72
N ASP A 203 -42.03 -3.05 8.43
CA ASP A 203 -42.48 -3.66 7.16
C ASP A 203 -44.00 -3.82 7.04
N LEU A 204 -44.78 -2.83 7.49
CA LEU A 204 -46.23 -2.77 7.23
C LEU A 204 -46.71 -1.47 6.58
N LEU A 205 -45.82 -0.55 6.21
CA LEU A 205 -46.17 0.70 5.51
C LEU A 205 -45.08 1.14 4.51
N ALA A 206 -44.72 0.28 3.55
CA ALA A 206 -44.12 0.70 2.26
C ALA A 206 -44.04 -0.45 1.25
N VAL A 207 -45.11 -1.25 1.12
CA VAL A 207 -45.33 -2.02 -0.11
C VAL A 207 -46.04 -1.08 -1.07
N GLY A 208 -45.28 -0.46 -1.97
CA GLY A 208 -45.85 0.30 -3.08
C GLY A 208 -44.89 1.33 -3.66
N VAL A 209 -44.70 1.23 -4.97
CA VAL A 209 -44.29 2.28 -5.92
C VAL A 209 -42.86 2.18 -6.48
N CYS A 210 -42.82 1.52 -7.65
CA CYS A 210 -42.19 1.93 -8.91
C CYS A 210 -40.66 1.94 -9.11
N LEU A 211 -40.21 0.98 -9.93
CA LEU A 211 -39.67 1.27 -11.28
C LEU A 211 -40.83 1.09 -12.31
N PRO A 212 -40.83 1.62 -13.56
CA PRO A 212 -39.88 2.51 -14.28
C PRO A 212 -40.55 3.67 -15.11
N ARG A 213 -39.72 4.36 -15.93
CA ARG A 213 -39.96 5.35 -17.04
C ARG A 213 -39.92 6.83 -16.63
N TYR A 214 -39.17 7.71 -17.30
CA TYR A 214 -38.87 7.84 -18.75
C TYR A 214 -37.40 7.69 -19.12
#